data_AF-A0A7J2YX75-F1
#
_entry.id   AF-A0A7J2YX75-F1
#
_cell.length_a   1.000
_cell.length_b   1.000
_cell.length_c   1.000
_cell.angle_alpha   90.00
_cell.angle_beta   90.00
_cell.angle_gamma   90.00
#
_symmetry.space_group_name_H-M   'P 1'
#
loop_
_entity.id
_entity.type
_entity.pdbx_description
1 polymer ?
#
loop_
_entity_poly.entity_id
_entity_poly.type
_entity_poly.pdbx_seq_one_letter_code
_entity_poly.pdbx_strand_id
1 'polypeptide(L)'
;MKRIPRRDKLKIYGDLLSVLYDESKEEKIVLTRVQVQIKVPFDRLKSYISELNELGLIEGETTLKLTEKGKQYLVEYEKVLDFMNRMGIAYR
;
A
#
# COMPACT_ATOMS: atom_id res chain seq x y z
N MET A 1 0.26 -17.66 18.12
CA MET A 1 0.25 -16.60 17.10
C MET A 1 -0.49 -17.11 15.85
N LYS A 2 -1.60 -16.48 15.44
CA LYS A 2 -2.26 -16.81 14.16
C LYS A 2 -1.30 -16.49 13.01
N ARG A 3 -1.00 -17.46 12.14
CA ARG A 3 -0.17 -17.22 10.95
C ARG A 3 -0.94 -16.28 10.02
N ILE A 4 -0.41 -15.08 9.81
CA ILE A 4 -0.95 -14.15 8.80
C ILE A 4 -0.71 -14.82 7.44
N PRO A 5 -1.76 -15.04 6.62
CA PRO A 5 -1.59 -15.58 5.28
C PRO A 5 -0.62 -14.72 4.48
N ARG A 6 0.17 -15.37 3.63
CA ARG A 6 1.19 -14.68 2.84
C ARG A 6 0.46 -13.79 1.84
N ARG A 7 0.54 -12.47 2.04
CA ARG A 7 0.02 -11.49 1.09
C ARG A 7 1.02 -11.33 -0.06
N ASP A 8 0.52 -11.32 -1.28
CA ASP A 8 1.36 -11.00 -2.44
C ASP A 8 1.78 -9.53 -2.42
N LYS A 9 2.92 -9.25 -3.06
CA LYS A 9 3.46 -7.89 -3.19
C LYS A 9 2.43 -6.93 -3.80
N LEU A 10 1.63 -7.39 -4.77
CA LEU A 10 0.56 -6.60 -5.38
C LEU A 10 -0.40 -6.03 -4.32
N LYS A 11 -0.88 -6.87 -3.40
CA LYS A 11 -1.78 -6.45 -2.33
C LYS A 11 -1.07 -5.52 -1.35
N ILE A 12 0.15 -5.85 -0.96
CA ILE A 12 0.90 -5.04 0.00
C ILE A 12 1.14 -3.63 -0.55
N TYR A 13 1.50 -3.50 -1.83
CA TYR A 13 1.68 -2.21 -2.47
C TYR A 13 0.36 -1.45 -2.60
N GLY A 14 -0.72 -2.11 -3.03
CA GLY A 14 -2.05 -1.51 -3.09
C GLY A 14 -2.54 -1.01 -1.73
N ASP A 15 -2.48 -1.86 -0.70
CA ASP A 15 -2.82 -1.53 0.67
C ASP A 15 -1.97 -0.34 1.17
N LEU A 16 -0.64 -0.38 0.96
CA LEU A 16 0.27 0.66 1.40
C LEU A 16 -0.01 2.00 0.72
N LEU A 17 -0.17 2.01 -0.60
CA LEU A 17 -0.50 3.22 -1.35
C LEU A 17 -1.85 3.80 -0.94
N SER A 18 -2.85 2.95 -0.67
CA SER A 18 -4.18 3.40 -0.23
C SER A 18 -4.10 4.09 1.13
N VAL A 19 -3.38 3.48 2.06
CA VAL A 19 -3.16 4.05 3.40
C VAL A 19 -2.40 5.37 3.31
N LEU A 20 -1.34 5.44 2.51
CA LEU A 20 -0.58 6.68 2.30
C LEU A 20 -1.45 7.76 1.63
N TYR A 21 -2.31 7.39 0.69
CA TYR A 21 -3.22 8.32 0.03
C TYR A 21 -4.24 8.90 1.01
N ASP A 22 -4.81 8.08 1.89
CA ASP A 22 -5.74 8.56 2.91
C ASP A 22 -5.06 9.42 3.97
N GLU A 23 -3.88 9.02 4.46
CA GLU A 23 -3.10 9.82 5.41
C GLU A 23 -2.56 11.12 4.77
N SER A 24 -2.41 11.18 3.44
CA SER A 24 -1.96 12.41 2.76
C SER A 24 -3.00 13.55 2.77
N LYS A 25 -4.25 13.23 3.12
CA LYS A 25 -5.32 14.23 3.33
C LYS A 25 -5.16 14.93 4.69
N GLU A 26 -4.37 14.35 5.60
CA GLU A 26 -4.00 14.93 6.88
C GLU A 26 -2.74 15.79 6.75
N GLU A 27 -2.52 16.69 7.69
CA GLU A 27 -1.39 17.65 7.67
C GLU A 27 -0.01 16.96 7.76
N LYS A 28 0.04 15.73 8.32
CA LYS A 28 1.27 14.95 8.49
C LYS A 28 1.00 13.45 8.51
N ILE A 29 1.74 12.72 7.67
CA ILE A 29 1.72 11.25 7.65
C ILE A 29 2.44 10.70 8.89
N VAL A 30 1.75 9.84 9.65
CA VAL A 30 2.34 9.17 10.83
C VAL A 30 2.65 7.72 10.49
N LEU A 31 3.93 7.40 10.30
CA LEU A 31 4.40 6.05 9.93
C LEU A 31 3.91 4.93 10.86
N THR A 32 3.76 5.20 12.15
CA THR A 32 3.23 4.21 13.10
C THR A 32 1.77 3.85 12.80
N ARG A 33 0.95 4.80 12.33
CA ARG A 33 -0.45 4.52 11.91
C ARG A 33 -0.45 3.65 10.66
N VAL A 34 0.38 4.00 9.68
CA VAL A 34 0.59 3.22 8.46
C VAL A 34 0.99 1.77 8.79
N GLN A 35 1.93 1.58 9.70
CA GLN A 35 2.38 0.27 10.14
C GLN A 35 1.25 -0.58 10.76
N VAL A 36 0.43 0.02 11.63
CA VAL A 36 -0.70 -0.66 12.28
C VAL A 36 -1.75 -1.10 11.26
N GLN A 37 -2.05 -0.25 10.28
CA GLN A 37 -3.04 -0.55 9.24
C GLN A 37 -2.57 -1.69 8.31
N ILE A 38 -1.30 -1.67 7.90
CA ILE A 38 -0.76 -2.65 6.96
C ILE A 38 -0.38 -3.95 7.67
N LYS A 39 -0.27 -4.01 9.00
CA LYS A 39 0.03 -5.24 9.75
C LYS A 39 1.33 -5.93 9.29
N VAL A 40 2.38 -5.14 9.06
CA VAL A 40 3.74 -5.64 8.77
C VAL A 40 4.74 -5.19 9.83
N PRO A 41 5.80 -5.97 10.09
CA PRO A 41 6.94 -5.47 10.86
C PRO A 41 7.54 -4.21 10.24
N PHE A 42 8.07 -3.32 11.08
CA PHE A 42 8.62 -2.03 10.65
C PHE A 42 9.73 -2.17 9.61
N ASP A 43 10.63 -3.15 9.76
CA ASP A 43 11.69 -3.40 8.79
C ASP A 43 11.16 -3.76 7.40
N ARG A 44 10.05 -4.52 7.34
CA ARG A 44 9.39 -4.83 6.07
C ARG A 44 8.67 -3.61 5.51
N LEU A 45 8.03 -2.79 6.36
CA LEU A 45 7.41 -1.54 5.91
C LEU A 45 8.44 -0.64 5.23
N LYS A 46 9.62 -0.46 5.83
CA LYS A 46 10.72 0.30 5.23
C LYS A 46 11.13 -0.27 3.88
N SER A 47 11.33 -1.59 3.80
CA SER A 47 11.65 -2.25 2.52
C SER A 47 10.59 -1.98 1.45
N TYR A 48 9.30 -2.02 1.79
CA TYR A 48 8.24 -1.72 0.83
C TYR A 48 8.19 -0.25 0.43
N ILE A 49 8.45 0.68 1.36
CA ILE A 49 8.54 2.11 1.06
C ILE A 49 9.71 2.37 0.07
N SER A 50 10.89 1.80 0.33
CA SER A 50 12.03 1.91 -0.59
C SER A 50 11.70 1.32 -1.96
N GLU A 51 11.09 0.14 -2.02
CA GLU A 51 10.64 -0.47 -3.29
C GLU A 51 9.62 0.41 -4.04
N LEU A 52 8.63 1.00 -3.34
CA LEU A 52 7.65 1.90 -3.96
C LEU A 52 8.31 3.18 -4.49
N ASN A 53 9.32 3.70 -3.79
CA ASN A 53 10.08 4.88 -4.20
C ASN A 53 10.96 4.57 -5.42
N GLU A 54 11.64 3.42 -5.44
CA GLU A 54 12.41 2.93 -6.60
C GLU A 54 11.53 2.72 -7.83
N LEU A 55 10.31 2.23 -7.63
CA LEU A 55 9.31 2.08 -8.69
C LEU A 55 8.69 3.42 -9.13
N GLY A 56 8.98 4.53 -8.44
CA GLY A 56 8.43 5.85 -8.71
C GLY A 56 6.94 5.96 -8.41
N LEU A 57 6.40 5.12 -7.53
CA LEU A 57 5.00 5.15 -7.09
C LEU A 57 4.79 6.16 -5.96
N ILE A 58 5.84 6.42 -5.17
CA ILE A 58 5.88 7.49 -4.19
C ILE A 58 7.12 8.35 -4.41
N GLU A 59 7.07 9.57 -3.87
CA GLU A 59 8.15 10.52 -3.85
C GLU A 59 8.69 10.63 -2.42
N GLY A 60 9.93 10.16 -2.24
CA GLY A 60 10.71 10.31 -1.01
C GLY A 60 10.25 9.39 0.12
N GLU A 61 11.21 8.75 0.78
CA GLU A 61 10.92 7.84 1.90
C GLU A 61 10.45 8.55 3.18
N THR A 62 10.64 9.88 3.24
CA THR A 62 10.20 10.72 4.38
C THR A 62 8.89 11.43 4.08
N THR A 63 8.72 11.93 2.85
CA THR A 63 7.52 12.65 2.41
C THR A 63 6.37 11.71 2.11
N LEU A 64 6.65 10.48 1.64
CA LEU A 64 5.67 9.42 1.38
C LEU A 64 4.51 9.87 0.48
N LYS A 65 4.74 10.88 -0.36
CA LYS A 65 3.72 11.44 -1.24
C LYS A 65 3.53 10.53 -2.44
N LEU A 66 2.29 10.26 -2.83
CA LEU A 66 2.03 9.49 -4.04
C LEU A 66 2.37 10.33 -5.28
N THR A 67 3.05 9.72 -6.23
CA THR A 67 3.22 10.28 -7.57
C THR A 67 1.95 10.04 -8.39
N GLU A 68 1.86 10.66 -9.57
CA GLU A 68 0.79 10.35 -10.53
C GLU A 68 0.78 8.85 -10.92
N LYS A 69 1.97 8.23 -11.03
CA LYS A 69 2.10 6.79 -11.27
C LYS A 69 1.55 5.96 -10.10
N GLY A 70 1.79 6.40 -8.86
CA GLY A 70 1.22 5.77 -7.66
C GLY A 70 -0.30 5.85 -7.62
N LYS A 71 -0.87 7.00 -7.98
CA LYS A 71 -2.33 7.17 -8.09
C LYS A 71 -2.93 6.30 -9.19
N GLN A 72 -2.29 6.22 -10.35
CA GLN A 72 -2.71 5.32 -11.42
C GLN A 72 -2.68 3.85 -10.98
N TYR A 73 -1.64 3.44 -10.25
CA TYR A 73 -1.56 2.10 -9.69
C TYR A 73 -2.77 1.79 -8.79
N LEU A 74 -3.18 2.73 -7.93
CA LEU A 74 -4.37 2.55 -7.08
C LEU A 74 -5.65 2.33 -7.89
N VAL A 75 -5.87 3.16 -8.91
CA VAL A 75 -7.05 3.04 -9.78
C VAL A 75 -7.10 1.68 -10.47
N GLU A 76 -5.98 1.20 -11.02
CA GLU A 76 -5.93 -0.11 -11.66
C GLU A 76 -6.03 -1.25 -10.64
N TYR A 77 -5.44 -1.09 -9.46
CA TYR A 77 -5.54 -2.06 -8.37
C TYR A 77 -6.99 -2.26 -7.93
N GLU A 78 -7.76 -1.18 -7.76
CA GLU A 78 -9.18 -1.25 -7.43
C GLU A 78 -9.99 -1.97 -8.51
N LYS A 79 -9.71 -1.73 -9.79
CA LYS A 79 -10.36 -2.45 -10.90
C LYS A 79 -10.08 -3.96 -10.85
N VAL A 80 -8.85 -4.35 -10.52
CA VAL A 80 -8.47 -5.76 -10.38
C VAL A 80 -9.19 -6.38 -9.19
N LEU A 81 -9.27 -5.68 -8.05
CA LEU A 81 -10.02 -6.15 -6.88
C LEU A 81 -11.50 -6.32 -7.19
N ASP A 82 -12.12 -5.33 -7.84
CA ASP A 82 -13.52 -5.40 -8.28
C ASP A 82 -13.77 -6.55 -9.25
N PHE A 83 -12.88 -6.74 -10.24
CA PHE A 83 -12.94 -7.86 -11.16
C PHE A 83 -12.89 -9.20 -10.42
N MET A 84 -11.94 -9.39 -9.50
CA MET A 84 -11.82 -10.63 -8.73
C MET A 84 -13.05 -10.89 -7.85
N ASN A 85 -13.58 -9.84 -7.22
CA ASN A 85 -14.82 -9.93 -6.43
C ASN A 85 -16.00 -10.38 -7.31
N ARG A 86 -16.15 -9.83 -8.52
CA ARG A 86 -17.18 -10.25 -9.48
C ARG A 86 -17.02 -11.70 -9.94
N MET A 87 -15.80 -12.22 -9.98
CA MET A 87 -15.51 -13.63 -10.28
C MET A 87 -15.70 -14.56 -9.07
N GLY A 88 -16.13 -14.04 -7.92
CA GLY A 88 -16.29 -14.82 -6.68
C GLY A 88 -14.97 -15.20 -6.00
N ILE A 89 -13.86 -14.56 -6.39
CA ILE A 89 -12.53 -14.79 -5.83
C ILE A 89 -12.27 -13.75 -4.75
N ALA A 90 -12.38 -14.14 -3.48
CA ALA A 90 -12.07 -13.25 -2.37
C ALA A 90 -10.55 -13.14 -2.18
N TYR A 91 -10.01 -11.93 -2.36
CA TYR A 91 -8.60 -11.66 -2.12
C TYR A 91 -8.31 -11.52 -0.61
N ARG A 92 -8.03 -12.63 0.08
CA ARG A 92 -7.79 -12.67 1.53
C ARG A 92 -6.34 -12.36 1.89
#